data_AF-A0A0D3GE85-F1
#
_entry.id   AF-A0A0D3GE85-F1
#
_cell.length_a   1.000
_cell.length_b   1.000
_cell.length_c   1.000
_cell.angle_alpha   90.00
_cell.angle_beta   90.00
_cell.angle_gamma   90.00
#
_symmetry.space_group_name_H-M   'P 1'
#
loop_
_entity.id
_entity.type
_entity.pdbx_description
1 polymer ?
#
loop_
_entity_poly.entity_id
_entity_poly.type
_entity_poly.pdbx_seq_one_letter_code
_entity_poly.pdbx_strand_id
1 'polypeptide(L)'
;MNEIIDKYTTHSKNLGKTDKQPSIDLNLEHSKCSSLNEQLAEASLQLRQMRGEELEGLNVEELQQMEKNLEAGLQRVLSTKDQQFMQEISELQRKGIQLAEENMRLRDQMPQVPTAGLAVPDTENVLTEDGQSSESVMTALNSGSSQDNDDGSDISLKLGWSRQNNSY
;
A
#
# COMPACT_ATOMS: atom_id res chain seq x y z
N MET A 1 -15.00 -9.30 77.04
CA MET A 1 -15.75 -10.15 76.07
C MET A 1 -16.77 -9.32 75.29
N ASN A 2 -17.63 -8.55 75.96
CA ASN A 2 -18.63 -7.69 75.29
C ASN A 2 -18.01 -6.63 74.36
N GLU A 3 -16.88 -6.04 74.74
CA GLU A 3 -16.20 -5.03 73.93
C GLU A 3 -15.64 -5.56 72.59
N ILE A 4 -15.28 -6.85 72.55
CA ILE A 4 -14.85 -7.54 71.32
C ILE A 4 -16.06 -7.81 70.42
N ILE A 5 -17.20 -8.18 71.02
CA ILE A 5 -18.47 -8.42 70.32
C ILE A 5 -19.00 -7.10 69.75
N ASP A 6 -18.90 -6.00 70.50
CA ASP A 6 -19.34 -4.68 70.07
C ASP A 6 -18.44 -4.13 68.95
N LYS A 7 -17.11 -4.30 69.06
CA LYS A 7 -16.21 -3.99 67.93
C LYS A 7 -16.55 -4.80 66.69
N TYR A 8 -16.74 -6.12 66.81
CA TYR A 8 -17.06 -6.97 65.67
C TYR A 8 -18.41 -6.59 65.03
N THR A 9 -19.42 -6.29 65.85
CA THR A 9 -20.74 -5.84 65.38
C THR A 9 -20.67 -4.49 64.69
N THR A 10 -19.83 -3.59 65.19
CA THR A 10 -19.62 -2.26 64.60
C THR A 10 -18.86 -2.37 63.28
N HIS A 11 -17.81 -3.18 63.20
CA HIS A 11 -17.07 -3.41 61.96
C HIS A 11 -17.91 -4.18 60.92
N SER A 12 -18.68 -5.19 61.32
CA SER A 12 -19.61 -5.95 60.46
C SER A 12 -20.68 -5.06 59.83
N LYS A 13 -21.30 -4.16 60.61
CA LYS A 13 -22.30 -3.19 60.11
C LYS A 13 -21.70 -2.13 59.18
N ASN A 14 -20.39 -1.89 59.25
CA ASN A 14 -19.68 -0.95 58.37
C ASN A 14 -19.01 -1.63 57.16
N LEU A 15 -18.76 -2.93 57.21
CA LEU A 15 -18.15 -3.69 56.10
C LEU A 15 -19.04 -3.70 54.85
N GLY A 16 -20.37 -3.69 55.03
CA GLY A 16 -21.33 -3.49 53.94
C GLY A 16 -21.41 -2.07 53.37
N LYS A 17 -20.68 -1.10 53.96
CA LYS A 17 -20.64 0.31 53.52
C LYS A 17 -19.28 0.73 52.95
N THR A 18 -18.19 0.05 53.30
CA THR A 18 -16.83 0.35 52.83
C THR A 18 -16.49 -0.25 51.47
N ASP A 19 -17.37 -1.02 50.83
CA ASP A 19 -17.19 -1.52 49.45
C ASP A 19 -17.65 -0.53 48.37
N LYS A 20 -18.07 0.69 48.74
CA LYS A 20 -18.59 1.66 47.76
C LYS A 20 -17.54 2.52 47.05
N GLN A 21 -16.27 2.47 47.45
CA GLN A 21 -15.23 3.39 46.94
C GLN A 21 -14.19 2.83 45.94
N PRO A 22 -14.59 1.93 45.01
CA PRO A 22 -14.00 1.90 43.66
C PRO A 22 -15.02 2.24 42.56
N SER A 23 -16.30 2.42 42.92
CA SER A 23 -17.41 2.49 41.95
C SER A 23 -17.42 3.77 41.08
N ILE A 24 -16.92 4.90 41.60
CA ILE A 24 -16.87 6.17 40.86
C ILE A 24 -15.77 6.11 39.80
N ASP A 25 -14.59 5.56 40.15
CA ASP A 25 -13.48 5.38 39.23
C ASP A 25 -13.84 4.33 38.15
N LEU A 26 -14.47 3.23 38.55
CA LEU A 26 -14.97 2.22 37.62
C LEU A 26 -16.08 2.75 36.70
N ASN A 27 -17.01 3.59 37.20
CA ASN A 27 -18.04 4.23 36.36
C ASN A 27 -17.44 5.26 35.40
N LEU A 28 -16.42 6.01 35.84
CA LEU A 28 -15.70 6.96 35.01
C LEU A 28 -14.92 6.26 33.91
N GLU A 29 -14.24 5.16 34.22
CA GLU A 29 -13.55 4.34 33.22
C GLU A 29 -14.53 3.66 32.26
N HIS A 30 -15.67 3.18 32.76
CA HIS A 30 -16.72 2.62 31.91
C HIS A 30 -17.31 3.69 30.98
N SER A 31 -17.54 4.92 31.46
CA SER A 31 -18.06 6.01 30.62
C SER A 31 -17.05 6.47 29.57
N LYS A 32 -15.76 6.55 29.93
CA LYS A 32 -14.69 6.81 28.96
C LYS A 32 -14.61 5.72 27.89
N CYS A 33 -14.62 4.45 28.31
CA CYS A 33 -14.57 3.32 27.38
C CYS A 33 -15.79 3.33 26.44
N SER A 34 -16.97 3.61 26.97
CA SER A 34 -18.19 3.78 26.17
C SER A 34 -18.07 4.91 25.16
N SER A 35 -17.56 6.09 25.56
CA SER A 35 -17.38 7.23 24.66
C SER A 35 -16.33 6.97 23.59
N LEU A 36 -15.22 6.30 23.93
CA LEU A 36 -14.21 5.90 22.95
C LEU A 36 -14.76 4.89 21.94
N ASN A 37 -15.58 3.94 22.40
CA ASN A 37 -16.23 2.97 21.53
C ASN A 37 -17.26 3.64 20.59
N GLU A 38 -17.98 4.65 21.07
CA GLU A 38 -18.88 5.46 20.24
C GLU A 38 -18.11 6.23 19.17
N GLN A 39 -17.01 6.91 19.53
CA GLN A 39 -16.15 7.60 18.57
C GLN A 39 -15.54 6.64 17.54
N LEU A 40 -15.17 5.43 17.95
CA LEU A 40 -14.67 4.40 17.04
C LEU A 40 -15.77 3.96 16.06
N ALA A 41 -16.99 3.74 16.54
CA ALA A 41 -18.13 3.37 15.71
C ALA A 41 -18.47 4.48 14.71
N GLU A 42 -18.46 5.74 15.15
CA GLU A 42 -18.69 6.91 14.31
C GLU A 42 -17.59 7.05 13.24
N ALA A 43 -16.31 6.97 13.62
CA ALA A 43 -15.20 7.04 12.68
C ALA A 43 -15.23 5.88 11.67
N SER A 44 -15.64 4.69 12.10
CA SER A 44 -15.81 3.52 11.22
C SER A 44 -16.94 3.75 10.23
N LEU A 45 -18.08 4.29 10.66
CA LEU A 45 -19.20 4.67 9.79
C LEU A 45 -18.76 5.74 8.78
N GLN A 46 -18.10 6.80 9.24
CA GLN A 46 -17.58 7.87 8.37
C GLN A 46 -16.62 7.31 7.31
N LEU A 47 -15.77 6.34 7.66
CA LEU A 47 -14.88 5.70 6.69
C LEU A 47 -15.64 4.91 5.62
N ARG A 48 -16.71 4.20 6.01
CA ARG A 48 -17.59 3.48 5.07
C ARG A 48 -18.35 4.45 4.18
N GLN A 49 -18.87 5.54 4.73
CA GLN A 49 -19.50 6.63 3.97
C GLN A 49 -18.54 7.26 2.97
N MET A 50 -17.31 7.57 3.37
CA MET A 50 -16.28 8.06 2.44
C MET A 50 -15.90 7.06 1.33
N ARG A 51 -16.20 5.76 1.50
CA ARG A 51 -16.05 4.73 0.46
C ARG A 51 -17.28 4.59 -0.44
N GLY A 52 -18.36 5.31 -0.14
CA GLY A 52 -19.64 5.21 -0.84
C GLY A 52 -20.58 4.12 -0.30
N GLU A 53 -20.32 3.62 0.91
CA GLU A 53 -21.15 2.62 1.61
C GLU A 53 -22.04 3.32 2.66
N GLU A 54 -23.20 2.75 3.03
CA GLU A 54 -24.05 3.25 4.12
C GLU A 54 -24.39 4.77 4.03
N LEU A 55 -24.72 5.24 2.82
CA LEU A 55 -25.10 6.64 2.54
C LEU A 55 -26.55 6.98 2.90
N GLU A 56 -27.34 5.97 3.28
CA GLU A 56 -28.74 6.15 3.68
C GLU A 56 -28.82 7.06 4.91
N GLY A 57 -29.64 8.11 4.84
CA GLY A 57 -29.83 9.07 5.94
C GLY A 57 -28.99 10.34 5.84
N LEU A 58 -28.04 10.43 4.89
CA LEU A 58 -27.33 11.67 4.59
C LEU A 58 -28.19 12.61 3.73
N ASN A 59 -28.12 13.91 4.01
CA ASN A 59 -28.74 14.93 3.16
C ASN A 59 -27.81 15.32 1.99
N VAL A 60 -28.35 16.09 1.05
CA VAL A 60 -27.63 16.48 -0.18
C VAL A 60 -26.40 17.34 0.15
N GLU A 61 -26.51 18.24 1.12
CA GLU A 61 -25.41 19.10 1.55
C GLU A 61 -24.26 18.30 2.18
N GLU A 62 -24.56 17.29 2.99
CA GLU A 62 -23.59 16.38 3.60
C GLU A 62 -22.86 15.54 2.55
N LEU A 63 -23.59 15.03 1.56
CA LEU A 63 -23.02 14.30 0.43
C LEU A 63 -22.08 15.21 -0.39
N GLN A 64 -22.52 16.43 -0.72
CA GLN A 64 -21.69 17.39 -1.45
C GLN A 64 -20.42 17.77 -0.67
N GLN A 65 -20.52 17.95 0.64
CA GLN A 65 -19.36 18.25 1.48
C GLN A 65 -18.38 17.07 1.51
N MET A 66 -18.89 15.85 1.54
CA MET A 66 -18.07 14.64 1.47
C MET A 66 -17.36 14.51 0.11
N GLU A 67 -18.09 14.71 -0.99
CA GLU A 67 -17.52 14.71 -2.34
C GLU A 67 -16.40 15.74 -2.47
N LYS A 68 -16.62 16.97 -2.00
CA LYS A 68 -15.60 18.02 -1.99
C LYS A 68 -14.35 17.63 -1.18
N ASN A 69 -14.54 16.97 -0.04
CA ASN A 69 -13.43 16.51 0.79
C ASN A 69 -12.62 15.40 0.09
N LEU A 70 -13.32 14.46 -0.57
CA LEU A 70 -12.71 13.39 -1.35
C LEU A 70 -11.96 13.94 -2.56
N GLU A 71 -12.56 14.87 -3.30
CA GLU A 71 -11.94 15.53 -4.44
C GLU A 71 -10.67 16.29 -4.03
N ALA A 72 -10.73 17.07 -2.94
CA ALA A 72 -9.56 17.75 -2.41
C ALA A 72 -8.47 16.76 -1.95
N GLY A 73 -8.85 15.63 -1.35
CA GLY A 73 -7.94 14.56 -0.97
C GLY A 73 -7.26 13.93 -2.18
N LEU A 74 -8.04 13.59 -3.20
CA LEU A 74 -7.56 13.03 -4.46
C LEU A 74 -6.57 13.98 -5.15
N GLN A 75 -6.90 15.27 -5.21
CA GLN A 75 -6.03 16.27 -5.82
C GLN A 75 -4.68 16.39 -5.11
N ARG A 76 -4.65 16.30 -3.77
CA ARG A 76 -3.38 16.26 -3.02
C ARG A 76 -2.55 15.02 -3.33
N VAL A 77 -3.20 13.86 -3.45
CA VAL A 77 -2.52 12.60 -3.79
C VAL A 77 -1.94 12.65 -5.20
N LEU A 78 -2.72 13.11 -6.17
CA LEU A 78 -2.28 13.26 -7.56
C LEU A 78 -1.11 14.24 -7.65
N SER A 79 -1.24 15.43 -7.08
CA SER A 79 -0.17 16.43 -7.10
C SER A 79 1.12 15.91 -6.47
N THR A 80 1.03 15.13 -5.40
CA THR A 80 2.21 14.52 -4.75
C THR A 80 2.86 13.48 -5.65
N LYS A 81 2.06 12.61 -6.28
CA LYS A 81 2.55 11.58 -7.22
C LYS A 81 3.18 12.21 -8.46
N ASP A 82 2.52 13.22 -9.04
CA ASP A 82 3.03 13.94 -10.21
C ASP A 82 4.36 14.60 -9.91
N GLN A 83 4.50 15.23 -8.73
CA GLN A 83 5.77 15.81 -8.30
C GLN A 83 6.86 14.74 -8.19
N GLN A 84 6.57 13.58 -7.59
CA GLN A 84 7.52 12.47 -7.48
C GLN A 84 7.95 11.94 -8.86
N PHE A 85 7.00 11.72 -9.77
CA PHE A 85 7.31 11.26 -11.12
C PHE A 85 8.14 12.28 -11.90
N MET A 86 7.79 13.57 -11.82
CA MET A 86 8.56 14.62 -12.49
C MET A 86 10.00 14.72 -11.97
N GLN A 87 10.20 14.51 -10.66
CA GLN A 87 11.54 14.43 -10.07
C GLN A 87 12.32 13.23 -10.63
N GLU A 88 11.72 12.05 -10.64
CA GLU A 88 12.36 10.83 -11.15
C GLU A 88 12.71 10.94 -12.65
N ILE A 89 11.79 11.47 -13.46
CA ILE A 89 12.04 11.74 -14.89
C ILE A 89 13.23 12.68 -15.05
N SER A 90 13.27 13.77 -14.29
CA SER A 90 14.36 14.75 -14.37
C SER A 90 15.70 14.15 -13.96
N GLU A 91 15.72 13.31 -12.93
CA GLU A 91 16.92 12.61 -12.50
C GLU A 91 17.44 11.62 -13.54
N LEU A 92 16.54 10.83 -14.15
CA LEU A 92 16.88 9.89 -15.21
C LEU A 92 17.38 10.61 -16.46
N GLN A 93 16.75 11.70 -16.87
CA GLN A 93 17.23 12.53 -17.99
C GLN A 93 18.64 13.06 -17.73
N ARG A 94 18.91 13.58 -16.54
CA ARG A 94 20.25 14.04 -16.15
C ARG A 94 21.28 12.90 -16.21
N LYS A 95 20.94 11.73 -15.67
CA LYS A 95 21.83 10.55 -15.74
C LYS A 95 22.08 10.12 -17.18
N GLY A 96 21.05 10.15 -18.04
CA GLY A 96 21.16 9.84 -19.46
C GLY A 96 22.13 10.77 -20.18
N ILE A 97 22.07 12.08 -19.90
CA ILE A 97 22.99 13.08 -20.47
C ILE A 97 24.42 12.79 -20.00
N GLN A 98 24.64 12.59 -18.70
CA GLN A 98 25.97 12.30 -18.15
C GLN A 98 26.59 11.02 -18.74
N LEU A 99 25.79 9.96 -18.90
CA LEU A 99 26.24 8.71 -19.52
C LEU A 99 26.56 8.88 -21.00
N ALA A 100 25.81 9.71 -21.73
CA ALA A 100 26.08 10.00 -23.14
C ALA A 100 27.38 10.80 -23.30
N GLU A 101 27.60 11.80 -22.46
CA GLU A 101 28.84 12.59 -22.41
C GLU A 101 30.05 11.71 -22.07
N GLU A 102 29.92 10.83 -21.08
CA GLU A 102 30.97 9.90 -20.71
C GLU A 102 31.26 8.87 -21.81
N ASN A 103 30.23 8.31 -22.45
CA ASN A 103 30.41 7.40 -23.58
C ASN A 103 31.15 8.07 -24.75
N MET A 104 30.80 9.32 -25.07
CA MET A 104 31.49 10.09 -26.09
C MET A 104 32.97 10.27 -25.74
N ARG A 105 33.25 10.70 -24.51
CA ARG A 105 34.61 10.88 -23.99
C ARG A 105 35.43 9.58 -24.00
N LEU A 106 34.82 8.43 -23.71
CA LEU A 106 35.49 7.13 -23.76
C LEU A 106 35.74 6.67 -25.19
N ARG A 107 34.79 6.90 -26.11
CA ARG A 107 34.97 6.62 -27.55
C ARG A 107 36.12 7.43 -28.14
N ASP A 108 36.28 8.68 -27.73
CA ASP A 108 37.38 9.54 -28.18
C ASP A 108 38.74 9.10 -27.60
N GLN A 109 38.76 8.51 -26.40
CA GLN A 109 39.98 8.00 -25.77
C GLN A 109 40.35 6.59 -26.19
N MET A 110 39.42 5.82 -26.76
CA MET A 110 39.72 4.52 -27.33
C MET A 110 40.45 4.73 -28.65
N PRO A 111 41.69 4.24 -28.82
CA PRO A 111 42.29 4.16 -30.14
C PRO A 111 41.34 3.31 -30.98
N GLN A 112 40.85 3.86 -32.10
CA GLN A 112 40.02 3.09 -33.02
C GLN A 112 40.82 1.84 -33.41
N VAL A 113 40.48 0.69 -32.81
CA VAL A 113 40.88 -0.59 -33.38
C VAL A 113 40.17 -0.58 -34.72
N PRO A 114 40.91 -0.58 -35.85
CA PRO A 114 40.26 -0.60 -37.14
C PRO A 114 39.48 -1.90 -37.20
N THR A 115 38.16 -1.80 -37.03
CA THR A 115 37.25 -2.84 -37.49
C THR A 115 37.45 -2.84 -38.99
N ALA A 116 38.12 -3.89 -39.45
CA ALA A 116 38.46 -4.11 -40.84
C ALA A 116 37.24 -3.87 -41.74
N GLY A 117 37.53 -3.24 -42.88
CA GLY A 117 36.70 -2.99 -44.05
C GLY A 117 35.23 -3.36 -43.94
N LEU A 118 34.37 -2.36 -44.06
CA LEU A 118 33.15 -2.38 -44.86
C LEU A 118 32.73 -0.91 -45.06
N ALA A 119 33.54 -0.20 -45.85
CA ALA A 119 33.04 0.97 -46.56
C ALA A 119 32.03 0.45 -47.58
N VAL A 120 30.77 0.82 -47.43
CA VAL A 120 29.73 0.59 -48.44
C VAL A 120 29.70 1.85 -49.32
N PRO A 121 30.20 1.81 -50.57
CA PRO A 121 29.79 2.78 -51.57
C PRO A 121 28.54 2.25 -52.29
N ASP A 122 27.61 3.16 -52.55
CA ASP A 122 26.45 2.98 -53.41
C ASP A 122 26.83 2.38 -54.78
N THR A 123 26.35 1.19 -55.13
CA THR A 123 26.11 0.80 -56.53
C THR A 123 25.07 -0.32 -56.64
N GLU A 124 24.09 -0.05 -57.50
CA GLU A 124 23.05 -0.88 -58.13
C GLU A 124 23.35 -2.38 -58.36
N ASN A 125 22.29 -3.20 -58.24
CA ASN A 125 22.10 -4.56 -58.78
C ASN A 125 23.18 -5.61 -58.50
N VAL A 126 22.80 -6.66 -57.75
CA VAL A 126 22.85 -8.07 -58.19
C VAL A 126 22.10 -8.92 -57.17
N LEU A 127 21.08 -9.64 -57.64
CA LEU A 127 20.53 -10.80 -56.95
C LEU A 127 21.60 -11.88 -56.86
N THR A 128 21.85 -12.39 -55.66
CA THR A 128 22.23 -13.79 -55.46
C THR A 128 21.44 -14.34 -54.29
N GLU A 129 20.62 -15.34 -54.59
CA GLU A 129 19.86 -16.16 -53.68
C GLU A 129 20.76 -17.06 -52.80
N ASP A 130 20.15 -17.50 -51.71
CA ASP A 130 20.41 -18.72 -50.96
C ASP A 130 21.67 -18.90 -50.12
N GLY A 131 21.38 -19.25 -48.86
CA GLY A 131 22.09 -20.30 -48.16
C GLY A 131 23.33 -19.86 -47.41
N GLN A 132 23.20 -19.65 -46.10
CA GLN A 132 23.40 -20.75 -45.17
C GLN A 132 23.18 -20.30 -43.73
N SER A 133 22.28 -21.04 -43.09
CA SER A 133 22.17 -21.21 -41.66
C SER A 133 23.53 -21.48 -41.03
N SER A 134 23.82 -20.85 -39.89
CA SER A 134 24.80 -21.34 -38.93
C SER A 134 24.34 -21.03 -37.52
N GLU A 135 23.81 -22.09 -36.94
CA GLU A 135 23.56 -22.40 -35.55
C GLU A 135 24.81 -22.16 -34.68
N SER A 136 24.68 -21.54 -33.51
CA SER A 136 25.62 -21.77 -32.40
C SER A 136 25.11 -21.32 -31.02
N VAL A 137 24.79 -22.36 -30.25
CA VAL A 137 25.02 -22.63 -28.81
C VAL A 137 24.50 -21.63 -27.76
N MET A 138 23.30 -21.91 -27.26
CA MET A 138 22.91 -21.56 -25.89
C MET A 138 23.83 -22.33 -24.92
N THR A 139 24.70 -21.63 -24.19
CA THR A 139 25.31 -22.18 -22.99
C THR A 139 24.29 -22.12 -21.87
N ALA A 140 23.68 -23.28 -21.59
CA ALA A 140 22.90 -23.52 -20.39
C ALA A 140 23.78 -23.32 -19.15
N LEU A 141 23.43 -22.34 -18.30
CA LEU A 141 23.81 -22.33 -16.89
C LEU A 141 22.54 -22.47 -16.07
N ASN A 142 22.26 -23.72 -15.69
CA ASN A 142 21.31 -24.02 -14.63
C ASN A 142 22.09 -24.30 -13.33
N SER A 143 21.47 -23.88 -12.22
CA SER A 143 21.67 -24.35 -10.84
C SER A 143 22.77 -23.66 -10.01
N GLY A 144 22.40 -22.51 -9.46
CA GLY A 144 22.83 -22.06 -8.14
C GLY A 144 21.58 -21.77 -7.30
N SER A 145 21.09 -22.78 -6.59
CA SER A 145 19.99 -22.72 -5.64
C SER A 145 20.32 -21.78 -4.47
N SER A 146 19.47 -20.77 -4.25
CA SER A 146 19.16 -20.29 -2.90
C SER A 146 17.73 -19.75 -2.93
N GLN A 147 16.85 -20.66 -2.56
CA GLN A 147 15.44 -20.49 -2.34
C GLN A 147 15.27 -19.95 -0.92
N ASP A 148 14.95 -18.67 -0.80
CA ASP A 148 14.34 -18.04 0.38
C ASP A 148 13.52 -16.84 -0.11
N ASN A 149 12.44 -17.14 -0.83
CA ASN A 149 11.33 -16.20 -1.03
C ASN A 149 10.07 -16.92 -0.56
N ASP A 150 9.81 -16.87 0.74
CA ASP A 150 8.53 -17.27 1.34
C ASP A 150 7.81 -16.01 1.85
N ASP A 151 7.39 -15.18 0.89
CA ASP A 151 6.39 -14.12 1.10
C ASP A 151 5.18 -14.44 0.21
N GLY A 152 4.61 -15.63 0.45
CA GLY A 152 3.37 -16.08 -0.15
C GLY A 152 2.18 -15.41 0.54
N SER A 153 1.94 -14.15 0.20
CA SER A 153 0.73 -13.42 0.56
C SER A 153 -0.53 -14.19 0.13
N ASP A 154 -1.42 -14.48 1.08
CA ASP A 154 -2.77 -15.00 0.84
C ASP A 154 -3.63 -13.96 0.11
N ILE A 155 -3.56 -13.93 -1.23
CA ILE A 155 -4.54 -13.23 -2.08
C ILE A 155 -5.57 -14.21 -2.64
N SER A 156 -6.39 -14.78 -1.76
CA SER A 156 -7.59 -15.51 -2.18
C SER A 156 -8.70 -14.53 -2.56
N LEU A 157 -8.89 -14.28 -3.86
CA LEU A 157 -10.04 -13.56 -4.40
C LEU A 157 -11.27 -14.48 -4.43
N LYS A 158 -12.23 -14.25 -3.53
CA LYS A 158 -13.52 -14.96 -3.52
C LYS A 158 -14.44 -14.38 -4.60
N LEU A 159 -14.35 -14.92 -5.81
CA LEU A 159 -15.26 -14.62 -6.92
C LEU A 159 -16.63 -15.30 -6.68
N GLY A 160 -17.69 -14.58 -7.05
CA GLY A 160 -19.06 -14.73 -6.57
C GLY A 160 -19.70 -16.11 -6.72
N TRP A 161 -20.58 -16.44 -5.76
CA TRP A 161 -21.61 -17.44 -5.96
C TRP A 161 -22.93 -16.73 -6.19
N SER A 162 -23.43 -16.89 -7.40
CA SER A 162 -24.68 -16.35 -7.91
C SER A 162 -25.86 -16.73 -7.01
N ARG A 163 -26.79 -15.79 -6.87
CA ARG A 163 -28.18 -16.02 -6.47
C ARG A 163 -28.71 -17.34 -7.05
N GLN A 164 -29.25 -18.20 -6.19
CA GLN A 164 -30.39 -19.00 -6.56
C GLN A 164 -31.54 -18.64 -5.63
N ASN A 165 -32.42 -17.80 -6.18
CA ASN A 165 -33.84 -17.93 -5.89
C ASN A 165 -34.23 -19.37 -6.19
N ASN A 166 -34.82 -20.08 -5.22
CA ASN A 166 -35.93 -20.93 -5.59
C ASN A 166 -36.96 -21.00 -4.45
N SER A 167 -38.18 -20.68 -4.84
CA SER A 167 -39.41 -20.74 -4.09
C SER A 167 -39.76 -22.18 -3.75
N TYR A 168 -40.27 -22.43 -2.54
CA TYR A 168 -41.54 -23.11 -2.22
C TYR A 168 -41.78 -23.04 -0.71
#